data_AF-A0A6J8D1X4-F1
#
_entry.id   AF-A0A6J8D1X4-F1
#
_cell.length_a   1.000
_cell.length_b   1.000
_cell.length_c   1.000
_cell.angle_alpha   90.00
_cell.angle_beta   90.00
_cell.angle_gamma   90.00
#
_symmetry.space_group_name_H-M   'P 1'
#
loop_
_entity.id
_entity.type
_entity.pdbx_description
1 polymer ?
#
loop_
_entity_poly.entity_id
_entity_poly.type
_entity_poly.pdbx_seq_one_letter_code
_entity_poly.pdbx_strand_id
1 'polypeptide(L)'
;MKLLKRIHSITHTSNLQETTKPFLPEKLEQHYGDLFTGLGCLPGTHKIRINKTVAPVVHAPRKIPIAIKDKVKAELDRMDDIGVIFKQQEPTQWVNSMVTVIKPNSKIRIYIDPRDLNKAILREHYPLKTVEEVISQMPNAKVFSKLDATSGFWHIQLDEPSSKLCTFNTPFGRYRFARLPFGINSASEVFQKIVSEMVSDIEGAEAIIDDILIWGSDQIEHDYGPALSRSII
;
A
#
# COMPACT_ATOMS: atom_id res chain seq x y z
N MET A 1 12.47 -2.72 17.12
CA MET A 1 11.09 -3.01 16.65
C MET A 1 11.08 -2.77 15.15
N LYS A 2 10.96 -3.80 14.31
CA LYS A 2 11.07 -3.67 12.83
C LYS A 2 9.80 -3.01 12.29
N LEU A 3 9.85 -1.70 12.05
CA LEU A 3 8.68 -0.84 11.82
C LEU A 3 8.22 -0.73 10.36
N LEU A 4 9.03 -1.13 9.37
CA LEU A 4 8.63 -1.12 7.96
C LEU A 4 9.10 -2.38 7.27
N LYS A 5 8.20 -3.07 6.57
CA LYS A 5 8.55 -4.13 5.61
C LYS A 5 8.26 -3.59 4.21
N ARG A 6 9.34 -3.39 3.44
CA ARG A 6 9.39 -3.17 1.98
C ARG A 6 9.32 -1.74 1.46
N ILE A 7 10.53 -1.22 1.25
CA ILE A 7 10.88 -0.03 0.48
C ILE A 7 11.23 -0.52 -0.94
N HIS A 8 10.69 0.09 -2.00
CA HIS A 8 10.93 -0.35 -3.39
C HIS A 8 12.23 0.21 -4.00
N SER A 9 12.55 1.46 -3.67
CA SER A 9 13.70 2.18 -4.17
C SER A 9 14.08 3.25 -3.15
N ILE A 10 15.36 3.60 -3.10
CA ILE A 10 15.82 4.88 -2.55
C ILE A 10 16.35 5.66 -3.76
N THR A 11 15.80 6.85 -3.97
CA THR A 11 16.31 7.79 -4.98
C THR A 11 17.09 8.86 -4.25
N HIS A 12 18.42 8.84 -4.38
CA HIS A 12 19.28 9.91 -3.89
C HIS A 12 19.34 10.99 -4.97
N THR A 13 18.96 12.21 -4.62
CA THR A 13 19.12 13.36 -5.52
C THR A 13 20.20 14.26 -4.94
N SER A 14 21.44 14.08 -5.39
CA SER A 14 22.48 15.10 -5.25
C SER A 14 22.70 15.73 -6.62
N ASN A 15 22.51 17.05 -6.71
CA ASN A 15 22.66 17.87 -7.92
C ASN A 15 21.79 17.45 -9.12
N LEU A 16 20.49 17.79 -9.14
CA LEU A 16 19.62 17.93 -10.34
C LEU A 16 19.82 16.95 -11.52
N GLN A 17 20.34 15.76 -11.27
CA GLN A 17 20.51 14.69 -12.24
C GLN A 17 19.70 13.52 -11.70
N GLU A 18 18.53 13.31 -12.31
CA GLU A 18 17.67 12.17 -12.03
C GLU A 18 18.39 10.87 -12.38
N THR A 19 18.94 10.17 -11.38
CA THR A 19 19.24 8.75 -11.53
C THR A 19 17.95 7.97 -11.37
N THR A 20 17.35 7.59 -12.49
CA THR A 20 16.07 6.84 -12.61
C THR A 20 16.16 5.35 -12.24
N LYS A 21 17.26 4.89 -11.64
CA LYS A 21 17.41 3.51 -11.16
C LYS A 21 17.30 3.46 -9.64
N PRO A 22 16.52 2.52 -9.08
CA PRO A 22 16.54 2.23 -7.65
C PRO A 22 17.98 1.98 -7.21
N PHE A 23 18.51 2.85 -6.35
CA PHE A 23 19.81 2.64 -5.73
C PHE A 23 19.56 2.16 -4.31
N LEU A 24 19.88 0.91 -4.02
CA LEU A 24 20.08 0.48 -2.64
C LEU A 24 21.56 0.64 -2.33
N PRO A 25 21.95 1.54 -1.40
CA PRO A 25 23.28 1.49 -0.82
C PRO A 25 23.58 0.08 -0.32
N GLU A 26 24.73 -0.49 -0.68
CA GLU A 26 25.14 -1.86 -0.33
C GLU A 26 25.04 -2.12 1.20
N LYS A 27 25.29 -1.08 2.00
CA LYS A 27 25.11 -1.09 3.46
C LYS A 27 23.65 -1.36 3.90
N LEU A 28 22.66 -0.80 3.20
CA LEU A 28 21.25 -1.01 3.52
C LEU A 28 20.79 -2.40 3.12
N GLU A 29 21.29 -2.95 2.02
CA GLU A 29 21.01 -4.33 1.63
C GLU A 29 21.59 -5.34 2.63
N GLN A 30 22.82 -5.11 3.12
CA GLN A 30 23.44 -5.97 4.13
C GLN A 30 22.69 -5.97 5.48
N HIS A 31 22.19 -4.81 5.92
CA HIS A 31 21.55 -4.68 7.24
C HIS A 31 20.03 -4.83 7.24
N TYR A 32 19.38 -4.49 6.13
CA TYR A 32 17.91 -4.42 6.00
C TYR A 32 17.39 -5.16 4.77
N GLY A 33 18.18 -6.05 4.16
CA GLY A 33 17.79 -6.81 2.96
C GLY A 33 16.47 -7.58 3.12
N ASP A 34 16.13 -8.01 4.33
CA ASP A 34 14.85 -8.67 4.61
C ASP A 34 13.64 -7.76 4.38
N LEU A 35 13.81 -6.43 4.56
CA LEU A 35 12.75 -5.47 4.28
C LEU A 35 12.38 -5.50 2.80
N PHE A 36 13.31 -5.75 1.89
CA PHE A 36 13.09 -5.68 0.44
C PHE A 36 12.45 -6.94 -0.16
N THR A 37 12.17 -7.96 0.67
CA THR A 37 11.63 -9.26 0.23
C THR A 37 10.22 -9.54 0.77
N GLY A 38 9.43 -10.33 0.02
CA GLY A 38 8.09 -10.76 0.45
C GLY A 38 6.99 -9.69 0.41
N LEU A 39 5.83 -10.01 0.99
CA LEU A 39 4.73 -9.06 1.19
C LEU A 39 4.84 -8.47 2.59
N GLY A 40 4.80 -7.14 2.71
CA GLY A 40 4.77 -6.47 4.01
C GLY A 40 3.49 -6.80 4.78
N CYS A 41 3.53 -6.67 6.11
CA CYS A 41 2.38 -6.83 6.98
C CYS A 41 2.54 -5.87 8.15
N LEU A 42 1.70 -4.85 8.20
CA LEU A 42 1.64 -3.91 9.32
C LEU A 42 0.99 -4.59 10.53
N PRO A 43 1.32 -4.17 11.76
CA PRO A 43 0.72 -4.73 12.96
C PRO A 43 -0.78 -4.42 13.04
N GLY A 44 -1.56 -5.37 13.55
CA GLY A 44 -2.99 -5.23 13.77
C GLY A 44 -3.86 -5.51 12.53
N THR A 45 -5.17 -5.27 12.68
CA THR A 45 -6.16 -5.48 11.62
C THR A 45 -7.04 -4.24 11.47
N HIS A 46 -7.37 -3.90 10.23
CA HIS A 46 -8.30 -2.83 9.91
C HIS A 46 -9.73 -3.35 9.77
N LYS A 47 -10.67 -2.58 10.32
CA LYS A 47 -12.11 -2.84 10.26
C LYS A 47 -12.80 -1.78 9.43
N ILE A 48 -13.35 -2.18 8.29
CA ILE A 48 -14.17 -1.33 7.43
C ILE A 48 -15.55 -1.18 8.06
N ARG A 49 -15.90 0.05 8.41
CA ARG A 49 -17.23 0.39 8.96
C ARG A 49 -18.17 0.75 7.82
N ILE A 50 -19.38 0.21 7.85
CA ILE A 50 -20.41 0.48 6.84
C ILE A 50 -21.71 0.97 7.47
N ASN A 51 -22.41 1.85 6.76
CA ASN A 51 -23.80 2.21 7.02
C ASN A 51 -24.72 1.04 6.61
N LYS A 52 -25.34 0.41 7.60
CA LYS A 52 -26.21 -0.76 7.39
C LYS A 52 -27.54 -0.44 6.71
N THR A 53 -27.90 0.84 6.56
CA THR A 53 -29.11 1.23 5.81
C THR A 53 -28.92 1.14 4.31
N VAL A 54 -27.66 1.11 3.83
CA VAL A 54 -27.35 0.90 2.42
C VAL A 54 -27.49 -0.57 2.09
N ALA A 55 -28.40 -0.88 1.15
CA ALA A 55 -28.66 -2.25 0.75
C ALA A 55 -27.41 -2.88 0.11
N PRO A 56 -27.05 -4.12 0.48
CA PRO A 56 -25.91 -4.80 -0.09
C PRO A 56 -26.15 -5.20 -1.54
N VAL A 57 -25.07 -5.20 -2.35
CA VAL A 57 -25.12 -5.51 -3.78
C VAL A 57 -24.25 -6.73 -4.10
N VAL A 58 -24.79 -7.62 -4.93
CA VAL A 58 -24.11 -8.82 -5.43
C VAL A 58 -23.95 -8.72 -6.95
N HIS A 59 -22.73 -8.50 -7.41
CA HIS A 59 -22.41 -8.46 -8.84
C HIS A 59 -22.26 -9.86 -9.43
N ALA A 60 -22.80 -10.10 -10.63
CA ALA A 60 -22.49 -11.30 -11.38
C ALA A 60 -21.01 -11.32 -11.85
N PRO A 61 -20.39 -12.50 -12.05
CA PRO A 61 -19.03 -12.58 -12.59
C PRO A 61 -18.91 -11.90 -13.95
N ARG A 62 -17.91 -11.03 -14.11
CA ARG A 62 -17.60 -10.41 -15.40
C ARG A 62 -16.91 -11.42 -16.31
N LYS A 63 -17.23 -11.36 -17.60
CA LYS A 63 -16.52 -12.11 -18.64
C LYS A 63 -15.10 -11.56 -18.77
N ILE A 64 -14.12 -12.44 -18.96
CA ILE A 64 -12.74 -12.09 -19.27
C ILE A 64 -12.38 -12.59 -20.67
N PRO A 65 -11.55 -11.86 -21.44
CA PRO A 65 -11.06 -12.34 -22.72
C PRO A 65 -10.32 -13.68 -22.58
N ILE A 66 -10.58 -14.60 -23.50
CA ILE A 66 -9.97 -15.94 -23.50
C ILE A 66 -8.44 -15.84 -23.47
N ALA A 67 -7.87 -14.90 -24.22
CA ALA A 67 -6.42 -14.67 -24.32
C ALA A 67 -5.72 -14.36 -22.98
N ILE A 68 -6.44 -13.87 -21.98
CA ILE A 68 -5.86 -13.57 -20.66
C ILE A 68 -6.37 -14.50 -19.55
N LYS A 69 -7.22 -15.46 -19.88
CA LYS A 69 -7.89 -16.33 -18.89
C LYS A 69 -6.90 -17.05 -17.99
N ASP A 70 -5.87 -17.66 -18.57
CA ASP A 70 -4.85 -18.40 -17.82
C ASP A 70 -3.96 -17.48 -17.00
N LYS A 71 -3.63 -16.29 -17.53
CA LYS A 71 -2.85 -15.27 -16.80
C LYS A 71 -3.61 -14.72 -15.60
N VAL A 72 -4.93 -14.52 -15.73
CA VAL A 72 -5.79 -14.11 -14.61
C VAL A 72 -5.85 -15.20 -13.55
N LYS A 73 -5.98 -16.47 -13.95
CA LYS A 73 -5.96 -17.59 -13.00
C LYS A 73 -4.64 -17.67 -12.25
N ALA A 74 -3.51 -17.58 -12.95
CA ALA A 74 -2.19 -17.60 -12.35
C ALA A 74 -1.99 -16.45 -11.35
N GLU A 75 -2.52 -15.26 -11.65
CA GLU A 75 -2.46 -14.12 -10.72
C GLU A 75 -3.36 -14.33 -9.49
N LEU A 76 -4.56 -14.91 -9.65
CA LEU A 76 -5.41 -15.30 -8.51
C LEU A 76 -4.72 -16.32 -7.61
N ASP A 77 -4.09 -17.34 -8.19
CA ASP A 77 -3.35 -18.37 -7.45
C ASP A 77 -2.19 -17.75 -6.68
N ARG A 78 -1.40 -16.91 -7.35
CA ARG A 78 -0.32 -16.16 -6.69
C ARG A 78 -0.84 -15.33 -5.53
N MET A 79 -1.97 -14.63 -5.69
CA MET A 79 -2.57 -13.80 -4.65
C MET A 79 -3.08 -14.63 -3.46
N ASP A 80 -3.59 -15.84 -3.70
CA ASP A 80 -4.00 -16.79 -2.66
C ASP A 80 -2.77 -17.33 -1.90
N ASP A 81 -1.73 -17.74 -2.63
CA ASP A 81 -0.47 -18.25 -2.08
C ASP A 81 0.23 -17.24 -1.15
N ILE A 82 0.19 -15.95 -1.50
CA ILE A 82 0.79 -14.88 -0.66
C ILE A 82 -0.19 -14.33 0.40
N GLY A 83 -1.38 -14.91 0.54
CA GLY A 83 -2.38 -14.54 1.54
C GLY A 83 -3.00 -13.15 1.35
N VAL A 84 -3.09 -12.66 0.10
CA VAL A 84 -3.80 -11.41 -0.23
C VAL A 84 -5.30 -11.67 -0.37
N ILE A 85 -5.67 -12.82 -0.94
CA ILE A 85 -7.05 -13.26 -1.08
C ILE A 85 -7.21 -14.68 -0.53
N PHE A 86 -8.46 -15.07 -0.25
CA PHE A 86 -8.84 -16.44 0.05
C PHE A 86 -10.14 -16.80 -0.66
N LYS A 87 -10.35 -18.09 -0.97
CA LYS A 87 -11.65 -18.57 -1.48
C LYS A 87 -12.78 -18.28 -0.49
N GLN A 88 -13.92 -17.83 -1.02
CA GLN A 88 -15.13 -17.55 -0.25
C GLN A 88 -16.27 -18.50 -0.62
N GLN A 89 -16.47 -19.52 0.22
CA GLN A 89 -17.51 -20.54 0.01
C GLN A 89 -18.86 -20.14 0.63
N GLU A 90 -18.83 -19.45 1.78
CA GLU A 90 -20.05 -19.05 2.47
C GLU A 90 -20.77 -17.90 1.75
N PRO A 91 -22.10 -17.77 1.92
CA PRO A 91 -22.84 -16.59 1.47
C PRO A 91 -22.26 -15.30 2.05
N THR A 92 -22.14 -14.27 1.22
CA THR A 92 -21.79 -12.91 1.62
C THR A 92 -22.82 -11.94 1.08
N GLN A 93 -23.08 -10.87 1.84
CA GLN A 93 -24.04 -9.86 1.43
C GLN A 93 -23.49 -8.99 0.28
N TRP A 94 -22.21 -8.65 0.35
CA TRP A 94 -21.52 -7.87 -0.67
C TRP A 94 -20.70 -8.78 -1.58
N VAL A 95 -20.84 -8.59 -2.90
CA VAL A 95 -19.97 -9.20 -3.89
C VAL A 95 -19.64 -8.19 -4.98
N ASN A 96 -18.38 -7.80 -5.03
CA ASN A 96 -17.84 -6.81 -5.95
C ASN A 96 -17.48 -7.44 -7.30
N SER A 97 -17.32 -6.60 -8.31
CA SER A 97 -16.86 -7.05 -9.62
C SER A 97 -15.34 -7.12 -9.67
N MET A 98 -14.78 -8.16 -10.28
CA MET A 98 -13.36 -8.20 -10.63
C MET A 98 -13.04 -7.22 -11.77
N VAL A 99 -11.92 -6.53 -11.68
CA VAL A 99 -11.32 -5.73 -12.75
C VAL A 99 -9.92 -6.24 -13.01
N THR A 100 -9.58 -6.40 -14.28
CA THR A 100 -8.27 -6.89 -14.72
C THR A 100 -7.59 -5.83 -15.56
N VAL A 101 -6.33 -5.52 -15.24
CA VAL A 101 -5.51 -4.57 -15.97
C VAL A 101 -4.26 -5.27 -16.49
N ILE A 102 -3.97 -5.10 -17.77
CA ILE A 102 -2.73 -5.60 -18.39
C ILE A 102 -1.70 -4.48 -18.32
N LYS A 103 -0.58 -4.73 -17.65
CA LYS A 103 0.56 -3.80 -17.62
C LYS A 103 1.37 -3.90 -18.92
N PRO A 104 2.17 -2.87 -19.28
CA PRO A 104 3.03 -2.90 -20.47
C PRO A 104 3.97 -4.12 -20.53
N ASN A 105 4.41 -4.61 -19.36
CA ASN A 105 5.21 -5.82 -19.23
C ASN A 105 4.40 -7.14 -19.31
N SER A 106 3.17 -7.10 -19.83
CA SER A 106 2.23 -8.22 -19.93
C SER A 106 1.79 -8.87 -18.60
N LYS A 107 2.16 -8.30 -17.45
CA LYS A 107 1.67 -8.78 -16.14
C LYS A 107 0.21 -8.36 -15.95
N ILE A 108 -0.58 -9.26 -15.38
CA ILE A 108 -1.96 -8.97 -14.97
C ILE A 108 -1.94 -8.37 -13.57
N ARG A 109 -2.76 -7.35 -13.36
CA ARG A 109 -3.17 -6.90 -12.02
C ARG A 109 -4.66 -7.10 -11.87
N ILE A 110 -5.05 -7.61 -10.70
CA ILE A 110 -6.44 -7.85 -10.34
C ILE A 110 -6.84 -6.83 -9.28
N TYR A 111 -7.96 -6.18 -9.54
CA TYR A 111 -8.60 -5.21 -8.66
C TYR A 111 -10.05 -5.62 -8.42
N ILE A 112 -10.66 -5.01 -7.41
CA ILE A 112 -12.11 -5.01 -7.29
C ILE A 112 -12.65 -3.66 -7.75
N ASP A 113 -13.90 -3.67 -8.21
CA ASP A 113 -14.71 -2.48 -8.41
C ASP A 113 -15.71 -2.39 -7.25
N PRO A 114 -15.39 -1.61 -6.20
CA PRO A 114 -16.20 -1.52 -4.99
C PRO A 114 -17.15 -0.32 -5.05
N ARG A 115 -17.57 0.15 -6.23
CA ARG A 115 -18.41 1.36 -6.35
C ARG A 115 -19.65 1.34 -5.46
N ASP A 116 -20.34 0.21 -5.37
CA ASP A 116 -21.53 0.09 -4.52
C ASP A 116 -21.18 -0.09 -3.03
N LEU A 117 -20.12 -0.84 -2.73
CA LEU A 117 -19.62 -0.96 -1.36
C LEU A 117 -19.17 0.41 -0.81
N ASN A 118 -18.47 1.21 -1.61
CA ASN A 118 -17.98 2.54 -1.25
C ASN A 118 -19.12 3.50 -0.85
N LYS A 119 -20.34 3.32 -1.36
CA LYS A 119 -21.52 4.09 -0.92
C LYS A 119 -21.95 3.75 0.50
N ALA A 120 -21.67 2.52 0.94
CA ALA A 120 -21.96 2.06 2.29
C ALA A 120 -20.82 2.37 3.26
N ILE A 121 -19.57 2.48 2.81
CA ILE A 121 -18.43 2.73 3.70
C ILE A 121 -18.55 4.08 4.41
N LEU A 122 -18.44 4.04 5.74
CA LEU A 122 -18.27 5.22 6.58
C LEU A 122 -16.80 5.64 6.48
N ARG A 123 -16.50 6.49 5.49
CA ARG A 123 -15.14 6.93 5.19
C ARG A 123 -14.57 7.72 6.36
N GLU A 124 -13.38 7.31 6.80
CA GLU A 124 -12.59 8.11 7.74
C GLU A 124 -11.98 9.29 6.98
N HIS A 125 -12.01 10.47 7.59
CA HIS A 125 -11.37 11.67 7.07
C HIS A 125 -10.09 11.91 7.87
N TYR A 126 -8.96 11.47 7.31
CA TYR A 126 -7.63 11.79 7.84
C TYR A 126 -7.01 12.90 6.98
N PRO A 127 -6.44 13.96 7.57
CA PRO A 127 -5.82 15.03 6.82
C PRO A 127 -4.61 14.49 6.03
N LEU A 128 -4.66 14.62 4.71
CA LEU A 128 -3.52 14.35 3.85
C LEU A 128 -2.75 15.67 3.73
N LYS A 129 -1.48 15.67 4.14
CA LYS A 129 -0.63 16.85 3.95
C LYS A 129 -0.44 17.11 2.46
N THR A 130 -0.47 18.38 2.06
CA THR A 130 -0.13 18.74 0.68
C THR A 130 1.38 18.75 0.50
N VAL A 131 1.83 18.66 -0.76
CA VAL A 131 3.26 18.71 -1.08
C VAL A 131 3.88 20.03 -0.60
N GLU A 132 3.15 21.14 -0.72
CA GLU A 132 3.57 22.46 -0.26
C GLU A 132 3.74 22.52 1.26
N GLU A 133 2.83 21.91 2.01
CA GLU A 133 2.93 21.81 3.47
C GLU A 133 4.17 21.02 3.89
N VAL A 134 4.50 19.94 3.18
CA VAL A 134 5.73 19.17 3.44
C VAL A 134 6.98 19.96 3.04
N ILE A 135 6.98 20.66 1.90
CA ILE A 135 8.09 21.52 1.46
C ILE A 135 8.41 22.61 2.49
N SER A 136 7.38 23.18 3.12
CA SER A 136 7.57 24.23 4.13
C SER A 136 8.33 23.74 5.38
N GLN A 137 8.37 22.43 5.63
CA GLN A 137 9.05 21.81 6.78
C GLN A 137 10.53 21.54 6.52
N MET A 138 11.04 21.78 5.31
CA MET A 138 12.39 21.41 4.89
C MET A 138 13.22 22.57 4.30
N PRO A 139 13.33 23.73 4.99
CA PRO A 139 13.97 24.93 4.43
C PRO A 139 15.47 24.76 4.11
N ASN A 140 16.17 23.86 4.81
CA ASN A 140 17.61 23.64 4.66
C ASN A 140 17.96 22.25 4.11
N ALA A 141 16.95 21.48 3.68
CA ALA A 141 17.19 20.12 3.21
C ALA A 141 17.98 20.11 1.90
N LYS A 142 19.03 19.29 1.85
CA LYS A 142 19.91 19.13 0.68
C LYS A 142 19.99 17.70 0.21
N VAL A 143 19.68 16.74 1.10
CA VAL A 143 19.70 15.31 0.82
C VAL A 143 18.29 14.78 1.01
N PHE A 144 17.81 14.02 0.05
CA PHE A 144 16.46 13.45 0.05
C PHE A 144 16.53 11.97 -0.31
N SER A 145 15.67 11.20 0.35
CA SER A 145 15.34 9.82 -0.03
C SER A 145 13.83 9.67 -0.07
N LYS A 146 13.35 9.00 -1.10
CA LYS A 146 11.95 8.61 -1.24
C LYS A 146 11.85 7.10 -1.11
N LEU A 147 10.99 6.62 -0.22
CA LEU A 147 10.68 5.21 -0.03
C LEU A 147 9.28 4.93 -0.56
N ASP A 148 9.16 4.07 -1.57
CA ASP A 148 7.87 3.63 -2.12
C ASP A 148 7.48 2.27 -1.52
N ALA A 149 6.31 2.18 -0.90
CA ALA A 149 5.80 0.92 -0.35
C ALA A 149 5.14 0.08 -1.47
N THR A 150 5.84 -0.95 -1.95
CA THR A 150 5.30 -1.82 -3.01
C THR A 150 3.97 -2.45 -2.58
N SER A 151 2.89 -2.08 -3.26
CA SER A 151 1.54 -2.54 -2.90
C SER A 151 1.17 -2.24 -1.44
N GLY A 152 1.51 -1.04 -0.94
CA GLY A 152 1.37 -0.64 0.46
C GLY A 152 0.04 -1.00 1.11
N PHE A 153 -1.10 -0.82 0.43
CA PHE A 153 -2.42 -1.19 0.98
C PHE A 153 -2.52 -2.68 1.34
N TRP A 154 -1.84 -3.56 0.61
CA TRP A 154 -1.83 -4.99 0.94
C TRP A 154 -1.06 -5.31 2.22
N HIS A 155 -0.30 -4.36 2.78
CA HIS A 155 0.32 -4.54 4.08
C HIS A 155 -0.70 -4.46 5.23
N ILE A 156 -1.87 -3.85 5.00
CA ILE A 156 -2.94 -3.75 5.99
C ILE A 156 -3.79 -5.02 5.95
N GLN A 157 -3.82 -5.75 7.06
CA GLN A 157 -4.69 -6.91 7.21
C GLN A 157 -6.13 -6.48 7.51
N LEU A 158 -7.12 -7.10 6.89
CA LEU A 158 -8.53 -6.91 7.22
C LEU A 158 -8.97 -7.90 8.30
N ASP A 159 -9.86 -7.47 9.19
CA ASP A 159 -10.61 -8.41 10.02
C ASP A 159 -11.54 -9.28 9.14
N GLU A 160 -11.96 -10.43 9.65
CA GLU A 160 -12.77 -11.37 8.85
C GLU A 160 -14.09 -10.75 8.34
N PRO A 161 -14.86 -9.99 9.15
CA PRO A 161 -16.05 -9.31 8.64
C PRO A 161 -15.77 -8.33 7.50
N SER A 162 -14.71 -7.51 7.59
CA SER A 162 -14.34 -6.55 6.54
C SER A 162 -13.81 -7.24 5.30
N SER A 163 -13.10 -8.36 5.49
CA SER A 163 -12.69 -9.24 4.39
C SER A 163 -13.90 -9.74 3.61
N LYS A 164 -14.97 -10.20 4.29
CA LYS A 164 -16.21 -10.65 3.65
C LYS A 164 -16.92 -9.52 2.88
N LEU A 165 -16.81 -8.25 3.30
CA LEU A 165 -17.30 -7.09 2.52
C LEU A 165 -16.56 -6.96 1.17
N CYS A 166 -15.28 -7.28 1.17
CA CYS A 166 -14.40 -7.23 0.00
C CYS A 166 -14.42 -8.52 -0.84
N THR A 167 -15.51 -9.30 -0.75
CA THR A 167 -15.72 -10.47 -1.61
C THR A 167 -15.92 -10.01 -3.06
N PHE A 168 -15.40 -10.76 -4.01
CA PHE A 168 -15.56 -10.48 -5.44
C PHE A 168 -15.73 -11.76 -6.26
N ASN A 169 -16.47 -11.62 -7.36
CA ASN A 169 -16.78 -12.73 -8.26
C ASN A 169 -15.75 -12.82 -9.39
N THR A 170 -15.31 -14.04 -9.68
CA THR A 170 -14.42 -14.36 -10.82
C THR A 170 -15.00 -15.52 -11.64
N PRO A 171 -14.53 -15.72 -12.88
CA PRO A 171 -14.85 -16.93 -13.66
C PRO A 171 -14.37 -18.25 -13.01
N PHE A 172 -13.56 -18.18 -11.96
CA PHE A 172 -12.94 -19.32 -11.27
C PHE A 172 -13.46 -19.51 -9.83
N GLY A 173 -14.61 -18.91 -9.51
CA GLY A 173 -15.21 -18.92 -8.19
C GLY A 173 -15.10 -17.57 -7.47
N ARG A 174 -15.49 -17.56 -6.19
CA ARG A 174 -15.52 -16.35 -5.37
C ARG A 174 -14.31 -16.29 -4.46
N TYR A 175 -13.75 -15.10 -4.32
CA TYR A 175 -12.64 -14.83 -3.45
C TYR A 175 -12.96 -13.62 -2.59
N ARG A 176 -12.32 -13.51 -1.43
CA ARG A 176 -12.36 -12.33 -0.57
C ARG A 176 -10.96 -11.83 -0.31
N PHE A 177 -10.80 -10.53 -0.24
CA PHE A 177 -9.52 -9.91 0.12
C PHE A 177 -9.27 -10.03 1.62
N ALA A 178 -8.15 -10.62 2.01
CA ALA A 178 -7.68 -10.65 3.39
C ALA A 178 -6.82 -9.42 3.74
N ARG A 179 -6.33 -8.72 2.71
CA ARG A 179 -5.60 -7.45 2.81
C ARG A 179 -6.43 -6.33 2.21
N LEU A 180 -6.22 -5.08 2.63
CA LEU A 180 -7.01 -3.95 2.14
C LEU A 180 -6.86 -3.80 0.61
N PRO A 181 -7.95 -4.00 -0.18
CA PRO A 181 -7.85 -3.91 -1.63
C PRO A 181 -7.80 -2.46 -2.11
N PHE A 182 -7.13 -2.25 -3.24
CA PHE A 182 -7.22 -1.00 -3.99
C PHE A 182 -8.67 -0.75 -4.45
N GLY A 183 -9.06 0.52 -4.51
CA GLY A 183 -10.39 0.98 -4.94
C GLY A 183 -11.34 1.27 -3.78
N ILE A 184 -11.05 0.80 -2.57
CA ILE A 184 -11.77 1.20 -1.36
C ILE A 184 -11.52 2.69 -1.12
N ASN A 185 -12.61 3.45 -0.97
CA ASN A 185 -12.53 4.92 -0.92
C ASN A 185 -11.83 5.50 0.32
N SER A 186 -11.70 4.72 1.40
CA SER A 186 -11.00 5.10 2.63
C SER A 186 -9.57 4.54 2.71
N ALA A 187 -9.09 3.83 1.69
CA ALA A 187 -7.83 3.10 1.80
C ALA A 187 -6.62 4.01 1.99
N SER A 188 -6.60 5.15 1.28
CA SER A 188 -5.51 6.13 1.35
C SER A 188 -5.44 6.78 2.72
N GLU A 189 -6.56 7.16 3.33
CA GLU A 189 -6.59 7.75 4.67
C GLU A 189 -6.15 6.78 5.74
N VAL A 190 -6.59 5.53 5.64
CA VAL A 190 -6.19 4.46 6.57
C VAL A 190 -4.69 4.22 6.47
N PHE A 191 -4.16 4.11 5.24
CA PHE A 191 -2.73 3.90 5.03
C PHE A 191 -1.92 5.10 5.50
N GLN A 192 -2.30 6.32 5.10
CA GLN A 192 -1.66 7.56 5.55
C GLN A 192 -1.57 7.62 7.08
N LYS A 193 -2.70 7.41 7.77
CA LYS A 193 -2.74 7.48 9.23
C LYS A 193 -1.73 6.53 9.87
N ILE A 194 -1.71 5.28 9.42
CA ILE A 194 -0.80 4.26 9.98
C ILE A 194 0.65 4.64 9.70
N VAL A 195 0.99 5.05 8.48
CA VAL A 195 2.38 5.39 8.13
C VAL A 195 2.83 6.68 8.80
N SER A 196 1.99 7.71 8.88
CA SER A 196 2.28 8.93 9.63
C SER A 196 2.53 8.63 11.10
N GLU A 197 1.75 7.77 11.74
CA GLU A 197 2.00 7.34 13.13
C GLU A 197 3.35 6.61 13.25
N MET A 198 3.70 5.73 12.30
CA MET A 198 4.95 4.97 12.30
C MET A 198 6.22 5.80 12.10
N VAL A 199 6.13 6.96 11.43
CA VAL A 199 7.29 7.84 11.18
C VAL A 199 7.28 9.09 12.06
N SER A 200 6.29 9.24 12.95
CA SER A 200 6.07 10.46 13.74
C SER A 200 7.20 10.80 14.71
N ASP A 201 8.03 9.82 15.09
CA ASP A 201 9.19 9.96 15.96
C ASP A 201 10.51 10.16 15.19
N ILE A 202 10.46 10.19 13.86
CA ILE A 202 11.62 10.35 12.98
C ILE A 202 11.62 11.78 12.44
N GLU A 203 12.47 12.64 13.01
CA GLU A 203 12.67 13.99 12.49
C GLU A 203 13.27 13.92 11.07
N GLY A 204 12.72 14.70 10.15
CA GLY A 204 13.10 14.64 8.74
C GLY A 204 12.43 13.51 7.96
N ALA A 205 11.35 12.91 8.46
CA ALA A 205 10.55 11.94 7.73
C ALA A 205 9.06 12.32 7.68
N GLU A 206 8.43 12.11 6.53
CA GLU A 206 7.00 12.37 6.34
C GLU A 206 6.38 11.35 5.39
N ALA A 207 5.17 10.91 5.69
CA ALA A 207 4.38 10.08 4.79
C ALA A 207 3.50 10.94 3.89
N ILE A 208 3.48 10.66 2.59
CA ILE A 208 2.56 11.23 1.59
C ILE A 208 1.92 10.07 0.84
N ILE A 209 0.76 9.63 1.31
CA ILE A 209 0.01 8.47 0.84
C ILE A 209 0.92 7.22 0.82
N ASP A 210 1.35 6.78 -0.36
CA ASP A 210 2.15 5.57 -0.55
C ASP A 210 3.67 5.81 -0.47
N ASP A 211 4.07 7.08 -0.40
CA ASP A 211 5.46 7.53 -0.39
C ASP A 211 5.89 7.96 1.01
N ILE A 212 7.07 7.54 1.45
CA ILE A 212 7.71 8.08 2.66
C ILE A 212 8.90 8.91 2.20
N LEU A 213 8.83 10.20 2.44
CA LEU A 213 9.91 11.14 2.19
C LEU A 213 10.81 11.21 3.41
N ILE A 214 12.12 11.15 3.20
CA ILE A 214 13.15 11.36 4.21
C ILE A 214 14.08 12.46 3.71
N TRP A 215 14.49 13.38 4.57
CA TRP A 215 15.38 14.49 4.22
C TRP A 215 16.35 14.87 5.35
N GLY A 216 17.45 15.52 4.98
CA GLY A 216 18.42 16.09 5.90
C GLY A 216 19.19 17.27 5.27
N SER A 217 19.78 18.13 6.10
CA SER A 217 20.60 19.26 5.63
C SER A 217 21.99 18.83 5.14
N ASP A 218 22.44 17.65 5.57
CA ASP A 218 23.62 16.93 5.07
C ASP A 218 23.39 15.40 5.10
N GLN A 219 24.40 14.62 4.68
CA GLN A 219 24.31 13.16 4.61
C GLN A 219 24.24 12.50 5.99
N ILE A 220 24.86 13.08 7.02
CA ILE A 220 24.90 12.51 8.37
C ILE A 220 23.53 12.66 9.03
N GLU A 221 22.94 13.86 8.96
CA GLU A 221 21.59 14.12 9.46
C GLU A 221 20.56 13.26 8.72
N HIS A 222 20.69 13.11 7.39
CA HIS A 222 19.80 12.25 6.61
C HIS A 222 19.89 10.77 7.03
N ASP A 223 21.10 10.24 7.23
CA ASP A 223 21.28 8.80 7.48
C ASP A 223 21.00 8.38 8.93
N TYR A 224 21.23 9.26 9.90
CA TYR A 224 21.15 8.94 11.34
C TYR A 224 20.14 9.80 12.10
N GLY A 225 19.54 10.80 11.46
CA GLY A 225 18.67 11.77 12.10
C GLY A 225 19.44 12.88 12.85
N PRO A 226 18.78 14.02 13.11
CA PRO A 226 19.39 15.18 13.76
C PRO A 226 19.80 14.96 15.23
N ALA A 227 19.23 13.97 15.91
CA ALA A 227 19.61 13.65 17.29
C ALA A 227 21.01 13.01 17.39
N LEU A 228 21.40 12.22 16.38
CA LEU A 228 22.71 11.54 16.36
C LEU A 228 23.78 12.39 15.66
N SER A 229 23.42 13.29 14.73
CA SER A 229 24.39 14.20 14.09
C SER A 229 25.05 15.15 15.11
N ARG A 230 24.31 15.61 16.13
CA ARG A 230 24.81 16.48 17.20
C ARG A 230 25.75 15.79 18.21
N SER A 231 25.84 14.46 18.18
CA SER A 231 26.67 13.67 19.09
C SER A 231 27.98 13.17 18.46
N ILE A 232 28.13 13.38 17.15
CA ILE A 232 29.27 12.90 16.34
C ILE A 232 30.23 14.06 15.98
N ILE A 233 29.89 15.30 16.35
CA ILE A 233 30.71 16.51 16.16
C ILE A 233 31.29 16.96 17.49
#